data_AF-A0AAN5CIJ1-F1
#
_entry.id   AF-A0AAN5CIJ1-F1
#
_cell.length_a   1.000
_cell.length_b   1.000
_cell.length_c   1.000
_cell.angle_alpha   90.00
_cell.angle_beta   90.00
_cell.angle_gamma   90.00
#
_symmetry.space_group_name_H-M   'P 1'
#
loop_
_entity.id
_entity.type
_entity.pdbx_description
1 polymer ?
#
loop_
_entity_poly.entity_id
_entity_poly.type
_entity_poly.pdbx_seq_one_letter_code
_entity_poly.pdbx_strand_id
1 'polypeptide(L)'
;LLPVAEMLETAGSVAREALFAYSTVLSFLVASDRLIATYTYAWYEKQGASTFLVFLVLGALVETYSITVAVFVVYEMYSIRVHLVFMATGAVVGLVCFCFVFRLNLRLHNRFRPHYFGFSDYSIARSYQISENVLILKVLRKVALETAYYTIPTFVLFLFFVLSTAGSGLDFWRNLAIAGFDLFIALYVL
;
A
#
# COMPACT_ATOMS: atom_id res chain seq x y z
N LEU A 1 -21.98 -28.50 6.40
CA LEU A 1 -20.97 -27.88 7.30
C LEU A 1 -19.62 -28.29 6.75
N LEU A 2 -18.81 -27.35 6.27
CA LEU A 2 -17.42 -27.67 5.93
C LEU A 2 -16.74 -28.19 7.20
N PRO A 3 -15.91 -29.23 7.12
CA PRO A 3 -15.07 -29.62 8.24
C PRO A 3 -14.25 -28.41 8.71
N VAL A 4 -14.02 -28.31 10.02
CA VAL A 4 -13.32 -27.17 10.65
C VAL A 4 -11.96 -26.89 9.99
N ALA A 5 -11.27 -27.94 9.52
CA ALA A 5 -10.01 -27.82 8.81
C ALA A 5 -10.12 -26.98 7.52
N GLU A 6 -11.10 -27.28 6.66
CA GLU A 6 -11.32 -26.53 5.40
C GLU A 6 -11.69 -25.07 5.67
N MET A 7 -12.46 -24.80 6.73
CA MET A 7 -12.77 -23.43 7.14
C MET A 7 -11.52 -22.64 7.54
N LEU A 8 -10.61 -23.27 8.30
CA LEU A 8 -9.36 -22.64 8.73
C LEU A 8 -8.41 -22.41 7.56
N GLU A 9 -8.29 -23.37 6.64
CA GLU A 9 -7.48 -23.22 5.43
C GLU A 9 -7.99 -22.09 4.52
N THR A 10 -9.31 -21.99 4.36
CA THR A 10 -9.94 -20.92 3.58
C THR A 10 -9.70 -19.56 4.24
N ALA A 11 -9.89 -19.47 5.57
CA ALA A 11 -9.66 -18.23 6.30
C ALA A 11 -8.19 -17.78 6.23
N GLY A 12 -7.25 -18.71 6.37
CA GLY A 12 -5.82 -18.44 6.21
C GLY A 12 -5.47 -17.94 4.81
N SER A 13 -6.05 -18.55 3.78
CA SER A 13 -5.87 -18.11 2.40
C SER A 13 -6.41 -16.70 2.16
N VAL A 14 -7.62 -16.39 2.64
CA VAL A 14 -8.21 -15.05 2.54
C VAL A 14 -7.34 -14.02 3.28
N ALA A 15 -6.89 -14.32 4.49
CA ALA A 15 -6.05 -13.40 5.27
C ALA A 15 -4.71 -13.12 4.57
N ARG A 16 -4.07 -14.14 4.01
CA ARG A 16 -2.82 -14.01 3.25
C ARG A 16 -3.00 -13.10 2.03
N GLU A 17 -4.02 -13.37 1.22
CA GLU A 17 -4.30 -12.57 0.01
C GLU A 17 -4.73 -11.14 0.37
N ALA A 18 -5.48 -10.96 1.46
CA ALA A 18 -5.89 -9.63 1.92
C ALA A 18 -4.68 -8.80 2.36
N LEU A 19 -3.75 -9.39 3.12
CA LEU A 19 -2.53 -8.71 3.51
C LEU A 19 -1.67 -8.32 2.29
N PHE A 20 -1.56 -9.23 1.32
CA PHE A 20 -0.82 -8.96 0.10
C PHE A 20 -1.49 -7.81 -0.69
N ALA A 21 -2.81 -7.85 -0.87
CA ALA A 21 -3.58 -6.76 -1.49
C ALA A 21 -3.41 -5.43 -0.77
N TYR A 22 -3.52 -5.43 0.56
CA TYR A 22 -3.32 -4.25 1.40
C TYR A 22 -1.95 -3.62 1.17
N SER A 23 -0.88 -4.42 1.15
CA SER A 23 0.48 -3.94 0.94
C SER A 23 0.66 -3.20 -0.40
N THR A 24 -0.05 -3.62 -1.45
CA THR A 24 0.03 -2.98 -2.77
C THR A 24 -0.60 -1.59 -2.81
N VAL A 25 -1.65 -1.35 -2.03
CA VAL A 25 -2.39 -0.08 -2.02
C VAL A 25 -2.04 0.83 -0.84
N LEU A 26 -1.23 0.37 0.12
CA LEU A 26 -0.81 1.15 1.28
C LEU A 26 -0.13 2.49 0.90
N SER A 27 0.67 2.49 -0.17
CA SER A 27 1.29 3.73 -0.67
C SER A 27 0.26 4.76 -1.15
N PHE A 28 -0.85 4.29 -1.73
CA PHE A 28 -1.96 5.15 -2.15
C PHE A 28 -2.71 5.75 -0.96
N LEU A 29 -2.94 4.95 0.10
CA LEU A 29 -3.54 5.40 1.35
C LEU A 29 -2.77 6.59 1.94
N VAL A 30 -1.46 6.39 2.14
CA VAL A 30 -0.55 7.38 2.68
C VAL A 30 -0.51 8.64 1.80
N ALA A 31 -0.39 8.46 0.48
CA ALA A 31 -0.35 9.57 -0.44
C ALA A 31 -1.62 10.42 -0.37
N SER A 32 -2.80 9.77 -0.31
CA SER A 32 -4.10 10.43 -0.26
C SER A 32 -4.27 11.23 1.03
N ASP A 33 -3.99 10.63 2.18
CA ASP A 33 -4.05 11.33 3.47
C ASP A 33 -3.11 12.55 3.51
N ARG A 34 -1.86 12.39 3.07
CA ARG A 34 -0.90 13.51 3.03
C ARG A 34 -1.29 14.58 2.01
N LEU A 35 -1.93 14.21 0.91
CA LEU A 35 -2.46 15.17 -0.07
C LEU A 35 -3.59 16.01 0.53
N ILE A 36 -4.54 15.37 1.21
CA ILE A 36 -5.63 16.06 1.91
C ILE A 36 -5.06 17.01 2.96
N ALA A 37 -4.10 16.55 3.78
CA ALA A 37 -3.42 17.38 4.77
C ALA A 37 -2.72 18.60 4.16
N THR A 38 -2.17 18.46 2.94
CA THR A 38 -1.49 19.56 2.24
C THR A 38 -2.48 20.65 1.79
N TYR A 39 -3.67 20.29 1.33
CA TYR A 39 -4.68 21.24 0.86
C TYR A 39 -5.58 21.78 1.96
N THR A 40 -5.88 20.97 2.98
CA THR A 40 -6.77 21.30 4.10
C THR A 40 -5.99 21.58 5.39
N TYR A 41 -4.82 22.22 5.27
CA TYR A 41 -3.86 22.42 6.37
C TYR A 41 -4.49 23.05 7.62
N ALA A 42 -5.34 24.09 7.47
CA ALA A 42 -5.98 24.78 8.60
C ALA A 42 -6.98 23.90 9.37
N TRP A 43 -7.48 22.85 8.72
CA TRP A 43 -8.32 21.85 9.36
C TRP A 43 -7.49 20.78 10.05
N TYR A 44 -6.42 20.31 9.41
CA TYR A 44 -5.47 19.35 10.00
C TYR A 44 -4.74 19.89 11.23
N GLU A 45 -4.42 21.19 11.25
CA GLU A 45 -3.78 21.85 12.39
C GLU A 45 -4.61 21.74 13.68
N LYS A 46 -5.95 21.69 13.56
CA LYS A 46 -6.83 21.57 14.73
C LYS A 46 -6.83 20.17 15.35
N GLN A 47 -6.34 19.16 14.62
CA GLN A 47 -6.27 17.75 15.05
C GLN A 47 -7.56 17.25 15.73
N GLY A 48 -8.73 17.68 15.24
CA GLY A 48 -10.02 17.35 15.86
C GLY A 48 -10.49 15.92 15.54
N ALA A 49 -11.63 15.51 16.12
CA ALA A 49 -12.24 14.21 15.83
C ALA A 49 -12.53 13.99 14.33
N SER A 50 -12.73 15.06 13.58
CA SER A 50 -12.99 15.00 12.14
C SER A 50 -11.74 14.64 11.32
N THR A 51 -10.53 15.01 11.73
CA THR A 51 -9.30 14.60 11.02
C THR A 51 -9.02 13.11 11.23
N PHE A 52 -9.31 12.60 12.43
CA PHE A 52 -9.28 11.17 12.73
C PHE A 52 -10.29 10.38 11.89
N LEU A 53 -11.49 10.94 11.67
CA LEU A 53 -12.50 10.31 10.82
C LEU A 53 -12.01 10.12 9.38
N VAL A 54 -11.27 11.07 8.81
CA VAL A 54 -10.69 10.89 7.46
C VAL A 54 -9.70 9.73 7.42
N PHE A 55 -8.84 9.60 8.43
CA PHE A 55 -7.94 8.46 8.53
C PHE A 55 -8.70 7.13 8.63
N LEU A 56 -9.76 7.07 9.46
CA LEU A 56 -10.61 5.87 9.56
C LEU A 56 -11.31 5.53 8.25
N VAL A 57 -11.87 6.52 7.55
CA VAL A 57 -12.56 6.30 6.27
C VAL A 57 -11.57 5.79 5.23
N LEU A 58 -10.40 6.43 5.10
CA LEU A 58 -9.38 6.01 4.16
C LEU A 58 -8.87 4.59 4.47
N GLY A 59 -8.63 4.27 5.75
CA GLY A 59 -8.24 2.94 6.20
C GLY A 59 -9.31 1.89 5.89
N ALA A 60 -10.58 2.18 6.19
CA ALA A 60 -11.70 1.29 5.92
C ALA A 60 -11.89 1.01 4.42
N LEU A 61 -11.67 2.01 3.55
CA LEU A 61 -11.73 1.83 2.10
C LEU A 61 -10.65 0.86 1.60
N VAL A 62 -9.42 1.01 2.12
CA VAL A 62 -8.29 0.16 1.76
C VAL A 62 -8.46 -1.25 2.30
N GLU A 63 -8.94 -1.40 3.53
CA GLU A 63 -9.25 -2.70 4.12
C GLU A 63 -10.35 -3.41 3.33
N THR A 64 -11.44 -2.71 3.02
CA THR A 64 -12.56 -3.25 2.22
C THR A 64 -12.09 -3.68 0.84
N TYR A 65 -11.26 -2.87 0.16
CA TYR A 65 -10.65 -3.24 -1.11
C TYR A 65 -9.85 -4.55 -0.99
N SER A 66 -9.01 -4.65 0.05
CA SER A 66 -8.09 -5.77 0.24
C SER A 66 -8.82 -7.08 0.52
N ILE A 67 -9.82 -7.04 1.43
CA ILE A 67 -10.69 -8.19 1.72
C ILE A 67 -11.49 -8.59 0.47
N THR A 68 -12.02 -7.63 -0.29
CA THR A 68 -12.80 -7.91 -1.50
C THR A 68 -11.96 -8.62 -2.55
N VAL A 69 -10.74 -8.11 -2.80
CA VAL A 69 -9.78 -8.72 -3.74
C VAL A 69 -9.42 -10.14 -3.30
N ALA A 70 -9.17 -10.35 -2.00
CA ALA A 70 -8.84 -11.64 -1.42
C ALA A 70 -9.97 -12.67 -1.56
N VAL A 71 -11.20 -12.27 -1.24
CA VAL A 71 -12.39 -13.12 -1.41
C VAL A 71 -12.56 -13.48 -2.89
N PHE A 72 -12.42 -12.51 -3.80
CA PHE A 72 -12.63 -12.79 -5.22
C PHE A 72 -11.60 -13.75 -5.81
N VAL A 73 -10.34 -13.70 -5.37
CA VAL A 73 -9.31 -14.66 -5.84
C VAL A 73 -9.48 -16.04 -5.21
N VAL A 74 -9.80 -16.13 -3.90
CA VAL A 74 -9.98 -17.42 -3.20
C VAL A 74 -11.20 -18.18 -3.71
N TYR A 75 -12.30 -17.48 -4.04
CA TYR A 75 -13.50 -18.07 -4.63
C TYR A 75 -13.45 -18.12 -6.16
N GLU A 76 -12.29 -17.89 -6.77
CA GLU A 76 -12.06 -17.98 -8.21
C GLU A 76 -13.04 -17.17 -9.07
N MET A 77 -13.51 -16.02 -8.57
CA MET A 77 -14.43 -15.12 -9.29
C MET A 77 -13.80 -14.53 -10.56
N TYR A 78 -12.46 -14.48 -10.61
CA TYR A 78 -11.69 -14.15 -11.80
C TYR A 78 -10.40 -14.97 -11.88
N SER A 79 -9.79 -15.02 -13.07
CA SER A 79 -8.53 -15.77 -13.27
C SER A 79 -7.34 -15.18 -12.52
N ILE A 80 -6.41 -16.03 -12.10
CA ILE A 80 -5.18 -15.63 -11.40
C ILE A 80 -4.32 -14.60 -12.17
N ARG A 81 -4.41 -14.60 -13.51
CA ARG A 81 -3.71 -13.61 -14.35
C ARG A 81 -4.30 -12.22 -14.19
N VAL A 82 -5.63 -12.14 -14.11
CA VAL A 82 -6.35 -10.88 -13.86
C VAL A 82 -6.04 -10.37 -12.45
N HIS A 83 -5.96 -11.28 -11.46
CA HIS A 83 -5.51 -10.95 -10.11
C HIS A 83 -4.17 -10.20 -10.10
N LEU A 84 -3.15 -10.79 -10.75
CA LEU A 84 -1.81 -10.23 -10.84
C LEU A 84 -1.81 -8.83 -11.46
N VAL A 85 -2.62 -8.63 -12.52
CA VAL A 85 -2.76 -7.32 -13.17
C VAL A 85 -3.38 -6.31 -12.21
N PHE A 86 -4.43 -6.66 -11.48
CA PHE A 86 -5.03 -5.77 -10.47
C PHE A 86 -4.02 -5.37 -9.39
N MET A 87 -3.29 -6.33 -8.85
CA MET A 87 -2.30 -6.13 -7.80
C MET A 87 -1.13 -5.26 -8.29
N ALA A 88 -0.60 -5.55 -9.47
CA ALA A 88 0.47 -4.76 -10.08
C ALA A 88 0.01 -3.33 -10.39
N THR A 89 -1.22 -3.16 -10.88
CA THR A 89 -1.80 -1.84 -11.16
C THR A 89 -1.97 -1.04 -9.88
N GLY A 90 -2.50 -1.65 -8.81
CA GLY A 90 -2.63 -1.02 -7.49
C GLY A 90 -1.29 -0.53 -6.95
N ALA A 91 -0.26 -1.38 -7.01
CA ALA A 91 1.10 -1.04 -6.59
C ALA A 91 1.69 0.13 -7.39
N VAL A 92 1.58 0.09 -8.73
CA VAL A 92 2.10 1.15 -9.61
C VAL A 92 1.36 2.47 -9.38
N VAL A 93 0.04 2.45 -9.33
CA VAL A 93 -0.77 3.66 -9.06
C VAL A 93 -0.42 4.25 -7.70
N GLY A 94 -0.35 3.42 -6.66
CA GLY A 94 0.04 3.85 -5.31
C GLY A 94 1.43 4.49 -5.27
N LEU A 95 2.41 3.88 -5.95
CA LEU A 95 3.77 4.42 -6.03
C LEU A 95 3.83 5.75 -6.79
N VAL A 96 3.11 5.87 -7.92
CA VAL A 96 3.05 7.10 -8.71
C VAL A 96 2.40 8.23 -7.90
N CYS A 97 1.28 7.95 -7.23
CA CYS A 97 0.61 8.90 -6.34
C CYS A 97 1.54 9.33 -5.19
N PHE A 98 2.20 8.39 -4.52
CA PHE A 98 3.16 8.71 -3.46
C PHE A 98 4.30 9.60 -3.95
N CYS A 99 4.93 9.24 -5.07
CA CYS A 99 6.00 10.04 -5.68
C CYS A 99 5.53 11.45 -6.05
N PHE A 100 4.32 11.58 -6.60
CA PHE A 100 3.72 12.86 -6.94
C PHE A 100 3.52 13.74 -5.69
N VAL A 101 2.85 13.21 -4.67
CA VAL A 101 2.56 13.93 -3.41
C VAL A 101 3.86 14.31 -2.69
N PHE A 102 4.86 13.44 -2.71
CA PHE A 102 6.17 13.72 -2.12
C PHE A 102 6.89 14.85 -2.85
N ARG A 103 6.92 14.82 -4.19
CA ARG A 103 7.53 15.91 -4.99
C ARG A 103 6.77 17.22 -4.82
N LEU A 104 5.44 17.18 -4.73
CA LEU A 104 4.60 18.35 -4.47
C LEU A 104 4.96 18.99 -3.12
N ASN A 105 5.00 18.19 -2.06
CA ASN A 105 5.35 18.68 -0.72
C ASN A 105 6.77 19.24 -0.64
N LEU A 106 7.75 18.60 -1.29
CA LEU A 106 9.12 19.12 -1.37
C LEU A 106 9.20 20.45 -2.11
N ARG A 107 8.49 20.60 -3.24
CA ARG A 107 8.44 21.87 -3.99
C ARG A 107 7.82 22.98 -3.15
N LEU A 108 6.72 22.69 -2.47
CA LEU A 108 6.08 23.64 -1.57
C LEU A 108 6.99 24.02 -0.39
N HIS A 109 7.63 23.05 0.25
CA HIS A 109 8.57 23.28 1.33
C HIS A 109 9.73 24.20 0.91
N ASN A 110 10.31 23.98 -0.27
CA ASN A 110 11.36 24.83 -0.81
C ASN A 110 10.87 26.25 -1.14
N ARG A 111 9.60 26.40 -1.57
CA ARG A 111 8.98 27.69 -1.87
C ARG A 111 8.73 28.53 -0.61
N PHE A 112 8.35 27.90 0.49
CA PHE A 112 8.06 28.58 1.77
C PHE A 112 9.30 28.78 2.65
N ARG A 113 10.51 28.53 2.12
CA ARG A 113 11.76 28.73 2.87
C ARG A 113 11.93 30.23 3.20
N PRO A 114 12.40 30.59 4.42
CA PRO A 114 12.35 31.97 4.96
C PRO A 114 13.10 33.06 4.18
N HIS A 115 13.73 32.75 3.04
CA HIS A 115 14.45 33.74 2.25
C HIS A 115 13.53 34.66 1.42
N TYR A 116 12.22 34.42 1.43
CA TYR A 116 11.24 35.21 0.66
C TYR A 116 10.15 35.80 1.57
N PHE A 117 10.53 36.66 2.51
CA PHE A 117 9.60 37.53 3.22
C PHE A 117 9.06 38.58 2.23
N GLY A 118 7.85 38.40 1.72
CA GLY A 118 7.23 39.31 0.76
C GLY A 118 5.98 38.79 0.03
N PHE A 119 5.63 37.50 0.18
CA PHE A 119 4.40 36.97 -0.40
C PHE A 119 3.20 37.21 0.54
N SER A 120 2.12 37.80 0.02
CA SER A 120 0.87 38.01 0.76
C SER A 120 0.23 36.73 1.28
N ASP A 121 0.57 35.59 0.67
CA ASP A 121 -0.05 34.29 0.95
C ASP A 121 0.74 33.43 1.95
N TYR A 122 1.75 34.01 2.61
CA TYR A 122 2.53 33.29 3.61
C TYR A 122 1.74 33.14 4.91
N SER A 123 1.54 31.88 5.33
CA SER A 123 1.00 31.53 6.64
C SER A 123 2.00 30.65 7.36
N ILE A 124 2.35 31.03 8.60
CA ILE A 124 3.26 30.29 9.47
C ILE A 124 2.75 28.86 9.68
N ALA A 125 1.46 28.70 9.98
CA ALA A 125 0.80 27.41 10.15
C ALA A 125 0.97 26.50 8.92
N ARG A 126 0.76 27.06 7.72
CA ARG A 126 0.92 26.31 6.46
C ARG A 126 2.36 25.83 6.25
N SER A 127 3.35 26.65 6.57
CA SER A 127 4.77 26.29 6.45
C SER A 127 5.14 25.16 7.42
N TYR A 128 4.64 25.21 8.66
CA TYR A 128 4.80 24.12 9.64
C TYR A 128 4.17 22.82 9.14
N GLN A 129 2.91 22.86 8.68
CA GLN A 129 2.22 21.66 8.21
C GLN A 129 2.92 20.99 7.02
N ILE A 130 3.43 21.79 6.07
CA ILE A 130 4.17 21.25 4.93
C ILE A 130 5.49 20.63 5.38
N SER A 131 6.19 21.26 6.33
CA SER A 131 7.44 20.73 6.88
C SER A 131 7.22 19.41 7.61
N GLU A 132 6.14 19.30 8.38
CA GLU A 132 5.70 18.07 9.03
C GLU A 132 5.37 16.99 8.00
N ASN A 133 4.58 17.31 6.97
CA ASN A 133 4.24 16.36 5.90
C ASN A 133 5.49 15.83 5.19
N VAL A 134 6.49 16.68 4.90
CA VAL A 134 7.77 16.25 4.31
C VAL A 134 8.51 15.29 5.25
N LEU A 135 8.53 15.56 6.55
CA LEU A 135 9.16 14.68 7.53
C LEU A 135 8.45 13.31 7.56
N ILE A 136 7.13 13.30 7.66
CA ILE A 136 6.31 12.08 7.66
C ILE A 136 6.53 11.28 6.37
N LEU A 137 6.50 11.93 5.21
CA LEU A 137 6.73 11.25 3.93
C LEU A 137 8.15 10.69 3.80
N LYS A 138 9.18 11.31 4.40
CA LYS A 138 10.53 10.74 4.47
C LYS A 138 10.58 9.47 5.32
N VAL A 139 9.90 9.47 6.47
CA VAL A 139 9.77 8.28 7.34
C VAL A 139 9.03 7.18 6.58
N LEU A 140 7.88 7.51 5.97
CA LEU A 140 7.08 6.55 5.21
C LEU A 140 7.79 6.02 3.98
N ARG A 141 8.67 6.81 3.34
CA ARG A 141 9.54 6.30 2.27
C ARG A 141 10.45 5.18 2.77
N LYS A 142 10.98 5.28 4.00
CA LYS A 142 11.82 4.22 4.58
C LYS A 142 10.98 2.95 4.80
N VAL A 143 9.80 3.08 5.40
CA VAL A 143 8.86 1.96 5.60
C VAL A 143 8.43 1.35 4.26
N ALA A 144 8.18 2.16 3.24
CA ALA A 144 7.83 1.69 1.90
C ALA A 144 8.97 0.93 1.22
N LEU A 145 10.24 1.34 1.44
CA LEU A 145 11.40 0.61 0.93
C LEU A 145 11.55 -0.75 1.62
N GLU A 146 11.35 -0.80 2.93
CA GLU A 146 11.34 -2.06 3.69
C GLU A 146 10.19 -2.96 3.23
N THR A 147 8.99 -2.41 3.02
CA THR A 147 7.86 -3.15 2.46
C THR A 147 8.18 -3.69 1.07
N ALA A 148 8.73 -2.85 0.18
CA ALA A 148 9.12 -3.24 -1.17
C ALA A 148 10.15 -4.39 -1.17
N TYR A 149 11.07 -4.38 -0.20
CA TYR A 149 12.07 -5.45 -0.05
C TYR A 149 11.43 -6.82 0.18
N TYR A 150 10.32 -6.90 0.93
CA TYR A 150 9.60 -8.16 1.13
C TYR A 150 8.60 -8.45 0.01
N THR A 151 7.87 -7.45 -0.49
CA THR A 151 6.81 -7.67 -1.48
C THR A 151 7.33 -7.99 -2.88
N ILE A 152 8.48 -7.45 -3.30
CA ILE A 152 9.03 -7.69 -4.65
C ILE A 152 9.42 -9.17 -4.83
N PRO A 153 10.20 -9.81 -3.93
CA PRO A 153 10.48 -11.25 -4.01
C PRO A 153 9.20 -12.08 -4.04
N THR A 154 8.22 -11.78 -3.17
CA THR A 154 6.90 -12.44 -3.15
C THR A 154 6.22 -12.36 -4.52
N PHE A 155 6.18 -11.16 -5.13
CA PHE A 155 5.60 -10.97 -6.46
C PHE A 155 6.33 -11.78 -7.55
N VAL A 156 7.66 -11.79 -7.53
CA VAL A 156 8.48 -12.50 -8.52
C VAL A 156 8.31 -14.02 -8.40
N LEU A 157 8.33 -14.56 -7.17
CA LEU A 157 8.12 -15.98 -6.92
C LEU A 157 6.72 -16.42 -7.33
N PHE A 158 5.70 -15.62 -7.01
CA PHE A 158 4.33 -15.90 -7.41
C PHE A 158 4.13 -15.82 -8.92
N LEU A 159 4.72 -14.83 -9.58
CA LEU A 159 4.70 -14.71 -11.04
C LEU A 159 5.37 -15.93 -11.70
N PHE A 160 6.50 -16.38 -11.17
CA PHE A 160 7.18 -17.59 -11.64
C PHE A 160 6.28 -18.84 -11.49
N PHE A 161 5.60 -18.98 -10.36
CA PHE A 161 4.63 -20.07 -10.14
C PHE A 161 3.48 -20.05 -11.15
N VAL A 162 2.94 -18.87 -11.47
CA VAL A 162 1.83 -18.72 -12.41
C VAL A 162 2.25 -18.96 -13.87
N LEU A 163 3.47 -18.55 -14.23
CA LEU A 163 3.99 -18.72 -15.60
C LEU A 163 4.53 -20.13 -15.87
N SER A 164 4.98 -20.86 -14.84
CA SER A 164 5.42 -22.24 -14.99
C SER A 164 4.22 -23.18 -15.15
N THR A 165 4.06 -23.78 -16.33
CA THR A 165 3.01 -24.74 -16.61
C THR A 165 3.29 -26.08 -15.93
N ALA A 166 2.27 -26.69 -15.33
CA ALA A 166 2.37 -28.03 -14.75
C ALA A 166 2.85 -29.05 -15.81
N GLY A 167 3.78 -29.92 -15.44
CA GLY A 167 4.30 -30.96 -16.35
C GLY A 167 5.36 -30.48 -17.34
N SER A 168 5.87 -29.25 -17.19
CA SER A 168 7.01 -28.74 -17.99
C SER A 168 8.38 -29.30 -17.56
N GLY A 169 8.42 -30.21 -16.57
CA GLY A 169 9.66 -30.68 -15.94
C GLY A 169 10.23 -29.71 -14.89
N LEU A 170 9.59 -28.56 -14.67
CA LEU A 170 9.98 -27.56 -13.66
C LEU A 170 9.17 -27.67 -12.35
N ASP A 171 8.49 -28.79 -12.11
CA ASP A 171 7.56 -28.93 -10.98
C ASP A 171 8.25 -28.73 -9.61
N PHE A 172 9.52 -29.15 -9.48
CA PHE A 172 10.31 -28.88 -8.27
C PHE A 172 10.47 -27.37 -8.03
N TRP A 173 10.91 -26.62 -9.03
CA TRP A 173 11.12 -25.17 -8.92
C TRP A 173 9.81 -24.42 -8.72
N ARG A 174 8.73 -24.88 -9.33
CA ARG A 174 7.38 -24.33 -9.14
C ARG A 174 6.92 -24.50 -7.68
N ASN A 175 7.09 -25.68 -7.10
CA ASN A 175 6.76 -25.95 -5.70
C ASN A 175 7.67 -25.19 -4.73
N LEU A 176 8.96 -25.03 -5.08
CA LEU A 176 9.88 -24.20 -4.30
C LEU A 176 9.47 -22.72 -4.31
N ALA A 177 8.98 -22.22 -5.45
CA ALA A 177 8.55 -20.83 -5.58
C ALA A 177 7.32 -20.50 -4.73
N ILE A 178 6.31 -21.39 -4.69
CA ILE A 178 5.14 -21.18 -3.83
C ILE A 178 5.48 -21.29 -2.35
N ALA A 179 6.35 -22.23 -1.96
CA ALA A 179 6.84 -22.33 -0.58
C ALA A 179 7.64 -21.09 -0.16
N GLY A 180 8.47 -20.56 -1.07
CA GLY A 180 9.18 -19.31 -0.87
C GLY A 180 8.23 -18.11 -0.73
N PHE A 181 7.20 -18.03 -1.57
CA PHE A 181 6.16 -17.00 -1.46
C PHE A 181 5.50 -16.98 -0.08
N ASP A 182 5.08 -18.15 0.43
CA ASP A 182 4.49 -18.25 1.77
C ASP A 182 5.48 -17.87 2.87
N LEU A 183 6.75 -18.26 2.74
CA LEU A 183 7.81 -17.89 3.69
C LEU A 183 8.04 -16.37 3.73
N PHE A 184 8.10 -15.70 2.58
CA PHE A 184 8.31 -14.25 2.53
C PHE A 184 7.11 -13.48 3.11
N ILE A 185 5.89 -13.98 2.92
CA ILE A 185 4.71 -13.38 3.57
C ILE A 185 4.75 -13.59 5.08
N ALA A 186 5.09 -14.79 5.54
CA ALA A 186 5.24 -15.06 6.98
C ALA A 186 6.32 -14.16 7.62
N LEU A 187 7.46 -13.97 6.93
CA LEU A 187 8.53 -13.05 7.37
C LEU A 187 8.12 -11.58 7.34
N TYR A 188 7.17 -11.19 6.48
CA TYR A 188 6.65 -9.82 6.43
C TYR A 188 5.72 -9.51 7.61
N VAL A 189 5.05 -10.54 8.16
CA VAL A 189 4.15 -10.41 9.32
C VAL A 189 4.90 -10.41 10.65
N LEU A 190 6.07 -11.06 10.71
CA LEU A 190 6.93 -11.17 11.89
C LEU A 190 7.75 -9.90 12.16
#